data_AF-A0A8S9PJR0-F1
#
_entry.id   AF-A0A8S9PJR0-F1
#
_cell.length_a   1.000
_cell.length_b   1.000
_cell.length_c   1.000
_cell.angle_alpha   90.00
_cell.angle_beta   90.00
_cell.angle_gamma   90.00
#
_symmetry.space_group_name_H-M   'P 1'
#
loop_
_entity.id
_entity.type
_entity.pdbx_description
1 polymer ?
#
loop_
_entity_poly.entity_id
_entity_poly.type
_entity_poly.pdbx_seq_one_letter_code
_entity_poly.pdbx_strand_id
1 'polypeptide(L)'
;MPKGGVFAQSSTEASLGIPFSIAAYSLLTCIMAHVCDVVAGDFIHLIGDAHVNTSHTKAIQRQLQISQKPFPILKINPEKTKIDHLEASDLDLLDI
;
A
#
# COMPACT_ATOMS: atom_id res chain seq x y z
N MET A 1 6.10 14.79 14.64
CA MET A 1 6.93 13.83 13.89
C MET A 1 6.00 12.90 13.12
N PRO A 2 6.28 12.61 11.83
CA PRO A 2 5.53 11.61 11.08
C PRO A 2 5.59 10.24 11.77
N LYS A 3 4.50 9.47 11.74
CA LYS A 3 4.46 8.12 12.30
C LYS A 3 4.37 7.11 11.16
N GLY A 4 5.40 6.28 11.03
CA GLY A 4 5.49 5.24 10.01
C GLY A 4 4.85 3.92 10.44
N GLY A 5 4.67 3.02 9.48
CA GLY A 5 4.16 1.66 9.69
C GLY A 5 5.24 0.63 9.35
N VAL A 6 5.35 -0.43 10.16
CA VAL A 6 6.22 -1.57 9.88
C VAL A 6 5.37 -2.82 9.73
N PHE A 7 5.46 -3.47 8.58
CA PHE A 7 4.81 -4.74 8.31
C PHE A 7 5.85 -5.81 8.02
N ALA A 8 5.82 -6.89 8.80
CA ALA A 8 6.73 -8.02 8.63
C ALA A 8 5.94 -9.25 8.16
N GLN A 9 6.36 -9.83 7.04
CA GLN A 9 5.74 -11.01 6.46
C GLN A 9 6.77 -12.13 6.32
N SER A 10 6.47 -13.31 6.87
CA SER A 10 7.40 -14.45 6.89
C SER A 10 7.60 -15.08 5.52
N SER A 11 6.55 -15.18 4.70
CA SER A 11 6.60 -15.65 3.33
C SER A 11 5.51 -15.00 2.48
N THR A 12 5.82 -14.68 1.22
CA THR A 12 4.88 -14.04 0.30
C THR A 12 5.20 -14.34 -1.16
N GLU A 13 4.15 -14.39 -1.98
CA GLU A 13 4.31 -14.47 -3.44
C GLU A 13 4.56 -13.07 -4.00
N ALA A 14 5.62 -12.92 -4.79
CA ALA A 14 6.12 -11.61 -5.18
C ALA A 14 5.28 -10.91 -6.25
N SER A 15 4.61 -11.65 -7.13
CA SER A 15 3.84 -11.07 -8.25
C SER A 15 2.50 -10.48 -7.82
N LEU A 16 1.85 -11.07 -6.82
CA LEU A 16 0.52 -10.68 -6.37
C LEU A 16 0.49 -10.28 -4.89
N GLY A 17 1.15 -11.05 -4.03
CA GLY A 17 1.14 -10.84 -2.58
C GLY A 17 1.83 -9.55 -2.18
N ILE A 18 3.05 -9.30 -2.68
CA ILE A 18 3.80 -8.08 -2.34
C ILE A 18 3.06 -6.80 -2.78
N PRO A 19 2.60 -6.64 -4.04
CA PRO A 19 1.90 -5.43 -4.45
C PRO A 19 0.63 -5.16 -3.65
N PHE A 20 -0.15 -6.20 -3.38
CA PHE A 20 -1.38 -6.08 -2.59
C PHE A 20 -1.09 -5.67 -1.14
N SER A 21 -0.09 -6.30 -0.50
CA SER A 21 0.33 -5.94 0.86
C SER A 21 0.84 -4.51 0.93
N ILE A 22 1.66 -4.06 -0.03
CA ILE A 22 2.15 -2.67 -0.05
C ILE A 22 0.98 -1.69 -0.09
N ALA A 23 0.02 -1.88 -1.01
CA ALA A 23 -1.12 -0.98 -1.13
C ALA A 23 -2.02 -1.01 0.13
N ALA A 24 -2.37 -2.20 0.62
CA ALA A 24 -3.28 -2.36 1.75
C ALA A 24 -2.71 -1.81 3.05
N TYR A 25 -1.44 -2.09 3.37
CA TYR A 25 -0.84 -1.63 4.62
C TYR A 25 -0.36 -0.18 4.55
N SER A 26 -0.01 0.34 3.37
CA SER A 26 0.17 1.79 3.20
C SER A 26 -1.14 2.53 3.40
N LEU A 27 -2.24 2.04 2.81
CA LEU A 27 -3.57 2.61 3.01
C LEU A 27 -3.98 2.58 4.48
N LEU A 28 -3.79 1.45 5.16
CA LEU A 28 -4.08 1.34 6.60
C LEU A 28 -3.23 2.33 7.42
N THR A 29 -1.96 2.50 7.09
CA THR A 29 -1.08 3.48 7.75
C THR A 29 -1.62 4.90 7.56
N CYS A 30 -2.08 5.24 6.36
CA CYS A 30 -2.70 6.55 6.07
C CYS A 30 -4.03 6.74 6.81
N ILE A 31 -4.89 5.73 6.86
CA ILE A 31 -6.17 5.78 7.59
C ILE A 31 -5.92 5.96 9.08
N MET A 32 -4.98 5.20 9.66
CA MET A 32 -4.61 5.33 11.07
C MET A 32 -4.04 6.71 11.37
N ALA A 33 -3.21 7.25 10.48
CA ALA A 33 -2.67 8.59 10.63
C ALA A 33 -3.78 9.65 10.61
N HIS A 34 -4.73 9.53 9.67
CA HIS A 34 -5.89 10.42 9.55
C HIS A 34 -6.77 10.41 10.81
N VAL A 35 -7.18 9.22 11.28
CA VAL A 35 -8.04 9.06 12.46
C VAL A 35 -7.35 9.51 13.76
N CYS A 36 -6.02 9.39 13.83
CA CYS A 36 -5.24 9.81 15.00
C CYS A 36 -4.75 11.27 14.93
N ASP A 37 -5.13 12.04 13.90
CA ASP A 37 -4.66 13.41 13.65
C ASP A 37 -3.12 13.54 13.66
N VAL A 38 -2.46 12.61 12.95
CA VAL A 38 -1.00 12.62 12.76
C VAL A 38 -0.65 12.53 11.28
N VAL A 39 0.58 12.92 10.94
CA VAL A 39 1.10 12.80 9.58
C VAL A 39 1.62 11.37 9.36
N ALA A 40 1.18 10.73 8.28
CA ALA A 40 1.71 9.44 7.84
C ALA A 40 3.21 9.58 7.49
N GLY A 41 4.02 8.68 8.05
CA GLY A 41 5.44 8.59 7.75
C GLY A 41 5.73 7.47 6.75
N ASP A 42 6.96 6.96 6.82
CA ASP A 42 7.40 5.88 5.93
C ASP A 42 6.67 4.55 6.23
N PHE A 43 6.37 3.80 5.16
CA PHE A 43 5.95 2.42 5.27
C PHE A 43 7.12 1.48 4.98
N ILE A 44 7.43 0.59 5.92
CA ILE A 44 8.54 -0.36 5.85
C ILE A 44 7.96 -1.78 5.78
N HIS A 45 8.22 -2.46 4.66
CA HIS A 45 7.82 -3.85 4.46
C HIS A 45 9.04 -4.78 4.59
N LEU A 46 9.09 -5.56 5.66
CA LEU A 46 10.09 -6.60 5.88
C LEU A 46 9.56 -7.94 5.37
N ILE A 47 10.32 -8.58 4.48
CA ILE A 47 9.92 -9.85 3.88
C ILE A 47 10.99 -10.89 4.21
N GLY A 48 10.56 -12.03 4.75
CA GLY A 48 11.42 -13.18 4.99
C GLY A 48 11.72 -13.94 3.71
N ASP A 49 10.75 -14.73 3.25
CA ASP A 49 10.81 -15.48 1.99
C ASP A 49 9.93 -14.84 0.91
N ALA A 50 10.55 -14.36 -0.17
CA ALA A 50 9.85 -13.86 -1.34
C ALA A 50 10.00 -14.86 -2.49
N HIS A 51 8.90 -15.49 -2.89
CA HIS A 51 8.91 -16.50 -3.95
C HIS A 51 8.05 -16.09 -5.14
N VAL A 52 8.34 -16.65 -6.30
CA VAL A 52 7.59 -16.44 -7.55
C VAL A 52 7.02 -17.77 -8.01
N ASN A 53 5.72 -17.81 -8.33
CA ASN A 53 5.14 -18.96 -8.99
C ASN A 53 5.62 -19.01 -10.46
N THR A 54 6.12 -20.17 -10.90
CA THR A 54 6.62 -20.37 -12.28
C THR A 54 5.58 -20.08 -13.35
N SER A 55 4.30 -20.20 -13.02
CA SER A 55 3.18 -19.84 -13.90
C SER A 55 3.11 -18.33 -14.20
N HIS A 56 3.68 -17.49 -13.32
CA HIS A 56 3.64 -16.02 -13.44
C HIS A 56 4.91 -15.41 -14.05
N THR A 57 5.95 -16.20 -14.31
CA THR A 57 7.25 -15.70 -14.81
C THR A 57 7.11 -14.84 -16.07
N LYS A 58 6.29 -15.26 -17.04
CA LYS A 58 6.07 -14.49 -18.29
C LYS A 58 5.40 -13.13 -18.02
N ALA A 59 4.45 -13.07 -17.10
CA ALA A 59 3.76 -11.83 -16.73
C ALA A 59 4.71 -10.85 -16.04
N ILE A 60 5.53 -11.34 -15.12
CA ILE A 60 6.55 -10.55 -14.43
C ILE A 60 7.59 -10.01 -15.42
N GLN A 61 8.08 -10.85 -16.32
CA GLN A 61 9.03 -10.42 -17.36
C GLN A 61 8.46 -9.28 -18.22
N ARG A 62 7.17 -9.34 -18.57
CA ARG A 62 6.49 -8.25 -19.28
C ARG A 62 6.41 -6.98 -18.42
N GLN A 63 6.07 -7.11 -17.14
CA GLN A 63 5.97 -5.98 -16.21
C GLN A 63 7.31 -5.26 -16.03
N LEU A 64 8.43 -5.99 -16.02
CA LEU A 64 9.78 -5.42 -15.94
C LEU A 64 10.17 -4.57 -17.16
N GLN A 65 9.45 -4.70 -18.29
CA GLN A 65 9.66 -3.87 -19.49
C GLN A 65 8.81 -2.59 -19.50
N ILE A 66 7.89 -2.43 -18.54
CA ILE A 66 7.00 -1.26 -18.47
C ILE A 66 7.72 -0.13 -17.74
N SER A 67 7.74 1.07 -18.33
CA SER A 67 8.24 2.25 -17.64
C SER A 67 7.33 2.61 -16.47
N GLN A 68 7.93 2.84 -15.30
CA GLN A 68 7.21 3.25 -14.10
C GLN A 68 6.53 4.61 -14.34
N LYS A 69 5.27 4.71 -13.90
CA LYS A 69 4.52 5.98 -13.86
C LYS A 69 4.68 6.60 -12.46
N PRO A 70 4.48 7.92 -12.33
CA PRO A 70 4.35 8.55 -11.01
C PRO A 70 3.32 7.83 -10.14
N PHE A 71 3.56 7.77 -8.83
CA PHE A 71 2.58 7.25 -7.90
C PHE A 71 1.38 8.21 -7.77
N PRO A 72 0.16 7.68 -7.62
CA PRO A 72 -0.99 8.51 -7.31
C PRO A 72 -0.89 9.07 -5.88
N ILE A 73 -1.65 10.12 -5.62
CA ILE A 73 -1.82 10.69 -4.27
C ILE A 73 -3.14 10.20 -3.70
N LEU A 74 -3.10 9.63 -2.49
CA LEU A 74 -4.29 9.26 -1.74
C LEU A 74 -4.87 10.50 -1.03
N LYS A 75 -6.17 10.75 -1.22
CA LYS A 75 -6.95 11.73 -0.48
C LYS A 75 -8.04 11.01 0.31
N ILE A 76 -8.14 11.34 1.59
CA ILE A 76 -9.16 10.81 2.50
C ILE A 76 -10.13 11.95 2.85
N ASN A 77 -11.43 11.65 2.91
CA ASN A 77 -12.45 12.61 3.33
C ASN A 77 -12.12 13.17 4.73
N PRO A 78 -11.88 14.49 4.88
CA PRO A 78 -11.46 15.08 6.14
C PRO A 78 -12.52 15.00 7.26
N GLU A 79 -13.79 14.77 6.92
CA GLU A 79 -14.87 14.66 7.90
C GLU A 79 -14.89 13.30 8.61
N LYS A 80 -14.19 12.27 8.07
CA LYS A 80 -14.21 10.90 8.59
C LYS A 80 -13.15 10.66 9.67
N THR A 81 -13.49 11.08 10.88
CA THR A 81 -12.61 10.96 12.06
C THR A 81 -12.68 9.62 12.80
N LYS A 82 -13.56 8.70 12.39
CA LYS A 82 -13.69 7.36 13.00
C LYS A 82 -13.49 6.28 11.96
N ILE A 83 -12.63 5.31 12.29
CA ILE A 83 -12.30 4.19 11.40
C ILE A 83 -13.52 3.36 10.99
N ASP A 84 -14.47 3.14 11.91
CA ASP A 84 -15.66 2.32 11.67
C ASP A 84 -16.68 2.97 10.71
N HIS A 85 -16.53 4.25 10.40
CA HIS A 85 -17.43 5.00 9.51
C HIS A 85 -16.79 5.32 8.15
N LEU A 86 -15.58 4.81 7.90
CA LEU A 86 -14.86 5.05 6.66
C LEU A 86 -15.37 4.08 5.59
N GLU A 87 -15.77 4.64 4.45
CA GLU A 87 -16.27 3.89 3.30
C GLU A 87 -15.31 4.05 2.12
N ALA A 88 -15.44 3.18 1.11
CA ALA A 88 -14.61 3.26 -0.09
C ALA A 88 -14.80 4.60 -0.85
N SER A 89 -15.98 5.20 -0.76
CA SER A 89 -16.32 6.51 -1.33
C SER A 89 -15.61 7.69 -0.63
N ASP A 90 -15.01 7.48 0.54
CA ASP A 90 -14.23 8.49 1.25
C ASP A 90 -12.75 8.50 0.83
N LEU A 91 -12.36 7.62 -0.10
CA LEU A 91 -10.99 7.43 -0.56
C LEU A 91 -10.88 7.77 -2.05
N ASP A 92 -10.13 8.82 -2.36
CA ASP A 92 -9.85 9.24 -3.74
C ASP A 92 -8.37 9.02 -4.07
N LEU A 93 -8.10 8.53 -5.29
CA LEU A 93 -6.76 8.49 -5.88
C LEU A 93 -6.65 9.57 -6.95
N LEU A 94 -5.72 10.50 -6.74
CA LEU A 94 -5.44 11.58 -7.68
C LEU A 94 -4.18 11.22 -8.48
N ASP A 95 -4.30 11.25 -9.80
CA ASP A 95 -3.15 11.15 -10.69
C ASP A 95 -2.39 12.48 -10.74
N ILE A 96 -1.06 12.41 -10.84
CA ILE A 96 -0.14 13.56 -10.96
C ILE A 96 0.30 13.72 -12.41
#